data_AF-A0A062HEX7-F1
#
_entry.id   AF-A0A062HEX7-F1
#
_cell.length_a   1.000
_cell.length_b   1.000
_cell.length_c   1.000
_cell.angle_alpha   90.00
_cell.angle_beta   90.00
_cell.angle_gamma   90.00
#
_symmetry.space_group_name_H-M   'P 1'
#
loop_
_entity.id
_entity.type
_entity.pdbx_description
1 polymer ?
#
loop_
_entity_poly.entity_id
_entity_poly.type
_entity_poly.pdbx_seq_one_letter_code
_entity_poly.pdbx_strand_id
1 'polypeptide(L)'
;MENKNQCRQCAVCGKSFPLKDLVSGEVIRNVISDEILKDHPDWSYSSFICRADLADYRIKYVQSLLRSEKGELSNLENEVIGSMQRHELISRNTESDFDQNWTFGEKLADKIASFGGSWAFLICFALFLTGWIVLNTVVMVVRPV
;
A
#
# COMPACT_ATOMS: atom_id res chain seq x y z
N MET A 1 36.68 -16.75 -1.36
CA MET A 1 37.20 -16.12 -2.59
C MET A 1 36.00 -15.80 -3.48
N GLU A 2 36.12 -14.76 -4.31
CA GLU A 2 35.18 -14.25 -5.33
C GLU A 2 34.20 -13.10 -4.94
N ASN A 3 34.74 -11.87 -4.99
CA ASN A 3 34.12 -10.58 -5.41
C ASN A 3 32.72 -10.18 -4.92
N LYS A 4 32.62 -9.61 -3.70
CA LYS A 4 31.38 -8.99 -3.16
C LYS A 4 31.17 -7.49 -3.46
N ASN A 5 31.99 -6.87 -4.32
CA ASN A 5 31.85 -5.45 -4.70
C ASN A 5 31.65 -5.24 -6.21
N GLN A 6 30.90 -6.12 -6.87
CA GLN A 6 30.48 -5.85 -8.24
C GLN A 6 29.31 -4.85 -8.21
N CYS A 7 29.58 -3.64 -8.67
CA CYS A 7 28.57 -2.65 -8.94
C CYS A 7 28.21 -2.67 -10.43
N ARG A 8 26.94 -2.54 -10.75
CA ARG A 8 26.47 -2.30 -12.13
C ARG A 8 25.64 -1.04 -12.19
N GLN A 9 25.50 -0.51 -13.39
CA GLN A 9 24.75 0.71 -13.63
C GLN A 9 23.27 0.39 -13.84
N CYS A 10 22.39 1.16 -13.21
CA CYS A 10 20.97 1.16 -13.53
C CYS A 10 20.76 1.76 -14.93
N ALA A 11 20.05 1.06 -15.81
CA ALA A 11 19.75 1.54 -17.16
C ALA A 11 18.74 2.70 -17.21
N VAL A 12 18.03 2.97 -16.11
CA VAL A 12 17.07 4.08 -16.00
C VAL A 12 17.76 5.35 -15.48
N CYS A 13 18.24 5.35 -14.24
CA CYS A 13 18.85 6.55 -13.66
C CYS A 13 20.36 6.72 -13.94
N GLY A 14 21.02 5.73 -14.54
CA GLY A 14 22.45 5.79 -14.85
C GLY A 14 23.38 5.74 -13.62
N LYS A 15 22.87 5.53 -12.41
CA LYS A 15 23.69 5.43 -11.19
C LYS A 15 24.21 4.01 -10.99
N SER A 16 25.36 3.88 -10.33
CA SER A 16 25.97 2.58 -9.99
C SER A 16 25.47 2.07 -8.64
N PHE A 17 25.05 0.81 -8.59
CA PHE A 17 24.56 0.15 -7.38
C PHE A 17 25.22 -1.23 -7.19
N PRO A 18 25.34 -1.72 -5.94
CA PRO A 18 25.69 -3.11 -5.68
C PRO A 18 24.67 -4.06 -6.33
N LEU A 19 25.12 -5.22 -6.84
CA LEU A 19 24.24 -6.19 -7.50
C LEU A 19 23.01 -6.61 -6.67
N LYS A 20 23.10 -6.63 -5.34
CA LYS A 20 21.97 -6.94 -4.44
C LYS A 20 20.80 -5.95 -4.52
N ASP A 21 21.09 -4.71 -4.92
CA ASP A 21 20.14 -3.59 -4.99
C ASP A 21 19.66 -3.36 -6.44
N LEU A 22 20.11 -4.19 -7.37
CA LEU A 22 19.70 -4.21 -8.76
C LEU A 22 18.83 -5.43 -9.04
N VAL A 23 17.94 -5.26 -10.02
CA VAL A 23 17.05 -6.30 -10.53
C VAL A 23 17.35 -6.48 -12.01
N SER A 24 17.50 -7.73 -12.44
CA SER A 24 17.66 -8.08 -13.86
C SER A 24 16.32 -7.93 -14.58
N GLY A 25 16.35 -7.34 -15.78
CA GLY A 25 15.18 -7.19 -16.63
C GLY A 25 14.48 -8.50 -16.97
N GLU A 26 15.19 -9.63 -16.97
CA GLU A 26 14.63 -10.97 -17.23
C GLU A 26 13.58 -11.39 -16.20
N VAL A 27 13.68 -10.90 -14.96
CA VAL A 27 12.76 -11.25 -13.86
C VAL A 27 11.57 -10.27 -13.79
N ILE A 28 11.63 -9.18 -14.55
CA ILE A 28 10.59 -8.14 -14.56
C ILE A 28 9.48 -8.59 -15.51
N ARG A 29 8.22 -8.47 -15.07
CA ARG A 29 7.06 -8.78 -15.91
C ARG A 29 7.05 -7.88 -17.14
N ASN A 30 6.77 -8.46 -18.31
CA ASN A 30 6.76 -7.76 -19.61
C ASN A 30 5.99 -6.45 -19.57
N VAL A 31 4.83 -6.39 -18.90
CA VAL A 31 4.02 -5.16 -18.79
C VAL A 31 4.78 -4.00 -18.14
N ILE A 32 5.68 -4.27 -17.20
CA ILE A 32 6.53 -3.25 -16.57
C ILE A 32 7.71 -2.90 -17.48
N SER A 33 8.28 -3.89 -18.17
CA SER A 33 9.33 -3.65 -19.18
C SER A 33 8.81 -2.79 -20.34
N ASP A 34 7.58 -3.01 -20.78
CA ASP A 34 6.89 -2.21 -21.79
C ASP A 34 6.65 -0.78 -21.30
N GLU A 35 6.31 -0.62 -20.01
CA GLU A 35 6.18 0.71 -19.39
C GLU A 35 7.53 1.44 -19.31
N ILE A 36 8.63 0.72 -19.04
CA ILE A 36 9.98 1.28 -19.03
C ILE A 36 10.42 1.68 -20.45
N LEU A 37 10.11 0.86 -21.46
CA LEU A 37 10.47 1.09 -22.87
C LEU A 37 9.88 2.39 -23.44
N LYS A 38 8.73 2.84 -22.93
CA LYS A 38 8.13 4.12 -23.32
C LYS A 38 9.03 5.31 -23.01
N ASP A 39 9.70 5.28 -21.86
CA ASP A 39 10.55 6.36 -21.37
C ASP A 39 12.04 6.12 -21.70
N HIS A 40 12.46 4.85 -21.84
CA HIS A 40 13.84 4.44 -22.13
C HIS A 40 13.89 3.42 -23.29
N PRO A 41 14.00 3.87 -24.55
CA PRO A 41 14.06 2.99 -25.72
C PRO A 41 15.27 2.05 -25.74
N ASP A 42 16.34 2.40 -25.01
CA ASP A 42 17.56 1.59 -24.88
C ASP A 42 17.42 0.47 -23.84
N TRP A 43 16.24 0.28 -23.24
CA TRP A 43 15.98 -0.77 -22.27
C TRP A 43 16.01 -2.16 -22.91
N SER A 44 16.68 -3.10 -22.25
CA SER A 44 16.75 -4.52 -22.64
C SER A 44 16.46 -5.40 -21.45
N TYR A 45 15.95 -6.62 -21.68
CA TYR A 45 15.74 -7.62 -20.63
C TYR A 45 17.05 -8.04 -19.95
N SER A 46 18.19 -7.92 -20.62
CA SER A 46 19.51 -8.17 -20.01
C SER A 46 20.04 -7.00 -19.18
N SER A 47 19.34 -5.87 -19.15
CA SER A 47 19.73 -4.67 -18.42
C SER A 47 19.34 -4.77 -16.94
N PHE A 48 20.02 -3.97 -16.11
CA PHE A 48 19.77 -3.90 -14.68
C PHE A 48 19.03 -2.61 -14.33
N ILE A 49 18.08 -2.69 -13.42
CA ILE A 49 17.35 -1.54 -12.86
C ILE A 49 17.46 -1.54 -11.34
N CYS A 50 17.63 -0.38 -10.72
CA CYS A 50 17.63 -0.30 -9.26
C CYS A 50 16.22 -0.47 -8.70
N ARG A 51 16.12 -0.92 -7.45
CA ARG A 51 14.82 -1.15 -6.79
C ARG A 51 13.93 0.09 -6.74
N ALA A 52 14.52 1.28 -6.62
CA ALA A 52 13.79 2.55 -6.57
C ALA A 52 13.12 2.86 -7.91
N ASP A 53 13.90 2.90 -9.00
CA ASP A 53 13.37 3.15 -10.35
C ASP A 53 12.34 2.09 -10.75
N LEU A 54 12.57 0.82 -10.40
CA LEU A 54 11.60 -0.26 -10.66
C LEU A 54 10.28 -0.05 -9.90
N ALA A 55 10.34 0.46 -8.67
CA ALA A 55 9.13 0.77 -7.90
C ALA A 55 8.35 1.91 -8.55
N ASP A 56 9.04 2.95 -9.04
CA ASP A 56 8.41 4.07 -9.73
C ASP A 56 7.68 3.60 -11.00
N TYR A 57 8.30 2.73 -11.81
CA TYR A 57 7.64 2.16 -13.00
C TYR A 57 6.46 1.24 -12.66
N ARG A 58 6.51 0.51 -11.54
CA ARG A 58 5.34 -0.26 -11.06
C ARG A 58 4.18 0.67 -10.69
N ILE A 59 4.45 1.78 -10.02
CA ILE A 59 3.43 2.78 -9.68
C ILE A 59 2.88 3.43 -10.95
N LYS A 60 3.75 3.82 -11.89
CA LYS A 60 3.33 4.36 -13.21
C LYS A 60 2.42 3.38 -13.95
N TYR A 61 2.75 2.10 -13.98
CA TYR A 61 1.92 1.07 -14.61
C TYR A 61 0.56 0.92 -13.92
N VAL A 62 0.52 0.87 -12.59
CA VAL A 62 -0.77 0.83 -11.86
C VAL A 62 -1.60 2.09 -12.15
N GLN A 63 -0.97 3.26 -12.20
CA GLN A 63 -1.65 4.51 -12.58
C GLN A 63 -2.15 4.49 -14.02
N SER A 64 -1.39 3.91 -14.96
CA SER A 64 -1.80 3.81 -16.36
C SER A 64 -2.99 2.86 -16.51
N LEU A 65 -3.04 1.76 -15.76
CA LEU A 65 -4.21 0.88 -15.69
C LEU A 65 -5.44 1.61 -15.14
N LEU A 66 -5.32 2.31 -14.00
CA LEU A 66 -6.43 3.08 -13.42
C LEU A 66 -6.94 4.18 -14.35
N ARG A 67 -6.05 4.80 -15.14
CA ARG A 67 -6.45 5.78 -16.16
C ARG A 67 -7.11 5.12 -17.37
N SER A 68 -6.66 3.94 -17.79
CA SER A 68 -7.25 3.21 -18.91
C SER A 68 -8.65 2.67 -18.58
N GLU A 69 -8.87 2.16 -17.36
CA GLU A 69 -10.19 1.70 -16.90
C GLU A 69 -11.16 2.87 -16.69
N LYS A 70 -10.66 4.00 -16.17
CA LYS A 70 -11.46 5.24 -16.18
C LYS A 70 -11.64 5.79 -17.60
N GLY A 71 -10.73 5.51 -18.52
CA GLY A 71 -10.74 5.94 -19.93
C GLY A 71 -11.91 5.40 -20.75
N GLU A 72 -12.41 4.20 -20.43
CA GLU A 72 -13.65 3.68 -21.04
C GLU A 72 -14.94 4.27 -20.41
N LEU A 73 -14.82 4.93 -19.26
CA LEU A 73 -15.88 5.75 -18.64
C LEU A 73 -15.57 7.27 -18.68
N SER A 74 -14.57 7.69 -19.44
CA SER A 74 -14.05 9.08 -19.47
C SER A 74 -14.13 9.66 -20.88
N ASN A 75 -15.32 9.59 -21.49
CA ASN A 75 -15.73 10.60 -22.47
C ASN A 75 -16.84 11.51 -21.94
N LEU A 76 -17.28 11.35 -20.68
CA LEU A 76 -18.42 12.08 -20.14
C LEU A 76 -18.22 12.74 -18.78
N GLU A 77 -17.17 12.42 -18.03
CA GLU A 77 -16.98 13.01 -16.70
C GLU A 77 -15.57 13.61 -16.56
N ASN A 78 -15.34 14.62 -17.38
CA ASN A 78 -14.53 15.76 -16.93
C ASN A 78 -15.38 16.55 -15.94
N GLU A 79 -14.68 17.17 -14.99
CA GLU A 79 -15.20 18.09 -13.98
C GLU A 79 -15.54 17.41 -12.65
N VAL A 80 -14.84 17.85 -11.60
CA VAL A 80 -15.10 17.58 -10.18
C VAL A 80 -14.50 16.30 -9.54
N ILE A 81 -13.19 16.03 -9.65
CA ILE A 81 -12.45 15.42 -8.49
C ILE A 81 -11.02 15.98 -8.42
N GLY A 82 -10.91 17.26 -8.04
CA GLY A 82 -9.63 17.97 -7.79
C GLY A 82 -9.28 18.17 -6.32
N SER A 83 -9.93 17.50 -5.36
CA SER A 83 -9.72 17.80 -3.93
C SER A 83 -9.91 16.63 -2.95
N MET A 84 -9.54 15.41 -3.35
CA MET A 84 -9.27 14.32 -2.39
C MET A 84 -7.78 14.00 -2.34
N GLN A 85 -7.00 15.04 -2.09
CA GLN A 85 -5.65 14.96 -1.56
C GLN A 85 -5.76 14.57 -0.07
N ARG A 86 -6.03 13.29 0.25
CA ARG A 86 -6.03 12.82 1.64
C ARG A 86 -5.52 11.38 1.76
N HIS A 87 -4.29 11.29 2.25
CA HIS A 87 -3.82 10.29 3.21
C HIS A 87 -3.97 8.81 2.88
N GLU A 88 -3.17 8.27 1.96
CA GLU A 88 -2.89 6.81 1.97
C GLU A 88 -1.55 6.40 1.34
N LEU A 89 -0.50 7.21 1.53
CA LEU A 89 0.86 6.85 1.12
C LEU A 89 1.83 6.79 2.30
N ILE A 90 1.42 6.19 3.42
CA ILE A 90 2.35 5.71 4.46
C ILE A 90 1.78 4.41 5.07
N SER A 91 1.75 3.31 4.32
CA SER A 91 1.65 1.98 4.93
C SER A 91 2.05 0.85 3.97
N ARG A 92 3.28 0.90 3.44
CA ARG A 92 3.96 -0.32 2.97
C ARG A 92 5.41 -0.06 2.63
N ASN A 93 6.30 -0.32 3.59
CA ASN A 93 7.35 -1.32 3.44
C ASN A 93 8.34 -1.21 4.60
N THR A 94 8.10 -1.96 5.66
CA THR A 94 9.18 -2.46 6.52
C THR A 94 8.76 -3.76 7.18
N GLU A 95 8.44 -4.77 6.38
CA GLU A 95 8.52 -6.16 6.88
C GLU A 95 8.83 -7.06 5.68
N SER A 96 10.13 -7.16 5.46
CA SER A 96 10.74 -8.25 4.71
C SER A 96 10.81 -9.43 5.66
N ASP A 97 10.42 -10.60 5.16
CA ASP A 97 10.63 -11.93 5.75
C ASP A 97 10.17 -12.13 7.20
N PHE A 98 8.89 -12.43 7.40
CA PHE A 98 8.50 -13.42 8.40
C PHE A 98 7.44 -14.36 7.82
N ASP A 99 7.99 -15.45 7.28
CA ASP A 99 7.31 -16.69 7.00
C ASP A 99 6.72 -17.28 8.31
N GLN A 100 5.55 -17.92 8.18
CA GLN A 100 4.89 -18.84 9.13
C GLN A 100 4.11 -18.30 10.35
N ASN A 101 2.78 -18.51 10.27
CA ASN A 101 1.74 -18.53 11.31
C ASN A 101 1.16 -17.20 11.80
N TRP A 102 0.25 -16.62 11.00
CA TRP A 102 -0.77 -15.70 11.53
C TRP A 102 -1.63 -16.44 12.56
N THR A 103 -1.54 -16.00 13.81
CA THR A 103 -2.31 -16.57 14.92
C THR A 103 -3.77 -16.11 14.82
N PHE A 104 -4.71 -16.92 15.31
CA PHE A 104 -6.15 -16.60 15.32
C PHE A 104 -6.47 -15.24 15.97
N GLY A 105 -5.61 -14.77 16.88
CA GLY A 105 -5.72 -13.47 17.54
C GLY A 105 -5.51 -12.29 16.60
N GLU A 106 -4.57 -12.37 15.66
CA GLU A 106 -4.28 -11.28 14.73
C GLU A 106 -5.46 -11.04 13.78
N LYS A 107 -6.11 -12.11 13.31
CA LYS A 107 -7.32 -12.00 12.47
C LYS A 107 -8.53 -11.42 13.21
N LEU A 108 -8.61 -11.66 14.52
CA LEU A 108 -9.68 -11.09 15.36
C LEU A 108 -9.43 -9.60 15.63
N ALA A 109 -8.18 -9.24 15.93
CA ALA A 109 -7.78 -7.85 16.11
C ALA A 109 -8.01 -7.01 14.84
N ASP A 110 -7.68 -7.56 13.67
CA ASP A 110 -7.86 -6.88 12.39
C ASP A 110 -9.35 -6.66 12.06
N LYS A 111 -10.21 -7.64 12.40
CA LYS A 111 -11.66 -7.44 12.34
C LYS A 111 -12.12 -6.33 13.30
N ILE A 112 -11.69 -6.34 14.56
CA ILE A 112 -12.09 -5.31 15.54
C ILE A 112 -11.63 -3.92 15.07
N ALA A 113 -10.42 -3.79 14.51
CA ALA A 113 -9.92 -2.56 13.92
C ALA A 113 -10.80 -2.07 12.75
N SER A 114 -11.24 -2.99 11.88
CA SER A 114 -12.14 -2.66 10.77
C SER A 114 -13.54 -2.23 11.23
N PHE A 115 -14.09 -2.82 12.31
CA PHE A 115 -15.37 -2.42 12.90
C PHE A 115 -15.28 -1.10 13.70
N GLY A 116 -14.14 -0.83 14.32
CA GLY A 116 -13.88 0.41 15.09
C GLY A 116 -13.67 1.67 14.25
N GLY A 117 -13.56 1.55 12.92
CA GLY A 117 -13.33 2.68 12.01
C GLY A 117 -14.57 3.52 11.68
N SER A 118 -15.78 3.07 12.03
CA SER A 118 -17.02 3.79 11.76
C SER A 118 -17.43 4.68 12.94
N TRP A 119 -17.70 5.95 12.67
CA TRP A 119 -18.20 6.91 13.66
C TRP A 119 -19.55 6.49 14.27
N ALA A 120 -20.39 5.79 13.51
CA ALA A 120 -21.68 5.31 14.01
C ALA A 120 -21.53 4.22 15.10
N PHE A 121 -20.47 3.40 15.02
CA PHE A 121 -20.17 2.37 16.01
C PHE A 121 -19.78 2.99 17.36
N LEU A 122 -18.88 3.98 17.34
CA LEU A 122 -18.46 4.70 18.55
C LEU A 122 -19.64 5.39 19.25
N ILE A 123 -20.52 6.03 18.48
CA ILE A 123 -21.70 6.71 19.02
C ILE A 123 -22.67 5.70 19.65
N CYS A 124 -22.97 4.58 18.98
CA CYS A 124 -23.84 3.55 19.52
C CYS A 124 -23.28 2.93 20.81
N PHE A 125 -21.98 2.63 20.84
CA PHE A 125 -21.30 2.07 22.00
C PHE A 125 -21.27 3.05 23.18
N ALA A 126 -21.01 4.33 22.91
CA ALA A 126 -21.05 5.39 23.93
C ALA A 126 -22.44 5.54 24.54
N LEU A 127 -23.51 5.49 23.73
CA LEU A 127 -24.89 5.52 24.23
C LEU A 127 -25.21 4.30 25.09
N PHE A 128 -24.79 3.11 24.66
CA PHE A 128 -24.96 1.89 25.44
C PHE A 128 -24.26 1.98 26.80
N LEU A 129 -22.98 2.40 26.83
CA LEU A 129 -22.24 2.59 28.08
C LEU A 129 -22.89 3.64 28.97
N THR A 130 -23.34 4.75 28.40
CA THR A 130 -24.03 5.81 29.16
C THR A 130 -25.31 5.26 29.79
N GLY A 131 -26.13 4.53 29.02
CA GLY A 131 -27.34 3.87 29.54
C GLY A 131 -27.01 2.86 30.64
N TRP A 132 -25.93 2.10 30.49
CA TRP A 132 -25.46 1.15 31.49
C TRP A 132 -24.99 1.82 32.78
N ILE A 133 -24.22 2.91 32.67
CA ILE A 133 -23.77 3.71 33.82
C ILE A 133 -24.98 4.28 34.55
N VAL A 134 -25.94 4.86 33.83
CA VAL A 134 -27.19 5.38 34.41
C VAL A 134 -27.95 4.26 35.12
N LEU A 135 -28.12 3.10 34.50
CA LEU A 135 -28.78 1.96 35.12
C LEU A 135 -28.10 1.56 36.45
N ASN A 136 -26.77 1.41 36.44
CA ASN A 136 -26.01 1.06 37.64
C ASN A 136 -26.07 2.17 38.70
N THR A 137 -26.04 3.44 38.28
CA THR A 137 -26.13 4.60 39.18
C THR A 137 -27.51 4.67 39.83
N VAL A 138 -28.58 4.49 39.06
CA VAL A 138 -29.95 4.45 39.58
C VAL A 138 -30.13 3.26 40.51
N VAL A 139 -29.64 2.07 40.15
CA VAL A 139 -29.67 0.90 41.03
C VAL A 139 -28.94 1.18 42.34
N MET A 140 -27.76 1.80 42.30
CA MET A 140 -26.97 2.15 43.49
C MET A 140 -27.65 3.21 44.37
N VAL A 141 -28.30 4.22 43.77
CA VAL A 141 -29.00 5.28 44.51
C VAL A 141 -30.33 4.79 45.08
N VAL A 142 -31.05 3.91 44.36
CA VAL A 142 -32.36 3.37 44.78
C VAL A 142 -32.19 2.24 45.80
N ARG A 143 -31.07 1.50 45.76
CA ARG A 143 -30.70 0.46 46.72
C ARG A 143 -29.32 0.77 47.30
N PRO A 144 -29.18 1.76 48.19
CA PRO A 144 -27.94 1.92 48.93
C PRO A 144 -27.75 0.65 49.77
N VAL A 145 -26.57 0.05 49.67
CA VAL A 145 -26.14 -1.09 50.51
C VAL A 145 -26.08 -0.64 51.96
#